data_AF-A0A0M9EBA0-F1
#
_entry.id   AF-A0A0M9EBA0-F1
#
_cell.length_a   1.000
_cell.length_b   1.000
_cell.length_c   1.000
_cell.angle_alpha   90.00
_cell.angle_beta   90.00
_cell.angle_gamma   90.00
#
_symmetry.space_group_name_H-M   'P 1'
#
loop_
_entity.id
_entity.type
_entity.pdbx_description
1 polymer ?
#
loop_
_entity_poly.entity_id
_entity_poly.type
_entity_poly.pdbx_seq_one_letter_code
_entity_poly.pdbx_strand_id
1 'polypeptide(L)'
;MNHKKADKHNIIKWLNIKQIDPSPFQKRRYFNEEKLKELASSIQNDGLIEPIVVRPKRKRYELIAGERRLRAVHQYTDNNTIEAKIIHVDDLKARRISAAENIQREGFSAIETIEAIVEIIDAHLIEDTEYAAMGDTPEDRVHYLLSKMTSVNNNQLKHSQISNDRLQQLHKFVYPVEKIFKNLPKRLEWKSFFVHDLPLIEGVCEDIREISFKNQLNKSQIKAII
;
A
#
# COMPACT_ATOMS: atom_id res chain seq x y z
N MET A 1 26.68 1.09 -25.71
CA MET A 1 26.33 -0.33 -25.45
C MET A 1 25.95 -0.47 -23.98
N ASN A 2 24.65 -0.36 -23.66
CA ASN A 2 24.17 -0.44 -22.28
C ASN A 2 23.77 -1.88 -21.96
N HIS A 3 24.49 -2.48 -21.01
CA HIS A 3 24.20 -3.81 -20.48
C HIS A 3 22.82 -3.84 -19.81
N LYS A 4 21.83 -4.41 -20.52
CA LYS A 4 20.70 -5.09 -19.88
C LYS A 4 21.27 -6.25 -19.07
N LYS A 5 21.48 -6.05 -17.76
CA LYS A 5 21.56 -7.19 -16.83
C LYS A 5 20.16 -7.81 -16.80
N ALA A 6 20.00 -8.93 -17.48
CA ALA A 6 18.82 -9.77 -17.36
C ALA A 6 18.69 -10.22 -15.90
N ASP A 7 17.57 -9.90 -15.26
CA ASP A 7 17.19 -10.37 -13.93
C ASP A 7 17.06 -11.90 -13.94
N LYS A 8 18.17 -12.58 -13.62
CA LYS A 8 18.20 -14.01 -13.37
C LYS A 8 17.46 -14.27 -12.05
N HIS A 9 16.44 -15.15 -12.11
CA HIS A 9 15.62 -15.75 -11.02
C HIS A 9 14.15 -15.31 -10.87
N ASN A 10 13.50 -14.78 -11.91
CA ASN A 10 12.03 -14.78 -11.94
C ASN A 10 11.54 -16.15 -12.43
N ILE A 11 11.16 -17.03 -11.51
CA ILE A 11 10.67 -18.38 -11.82
C ILE A 11 9.14 -18.35 -11.83
N ILE A 12 8.53 -18.69 -12.96
CA ILE A 12 7.08 -18.87 -13.08
C ILE A 12 6.76 -20.35 -12.89
N LYS A 13 5.83 -20.65 -11.98
CA LYS A 13 5.39 -22.02 -11.67
C LYS A 13 3.88 -22.05 -11.37
N TRP A 14 3.27 -23.18 -11.67
CA TRP A 14 1.94 -23.51 -11.15
C TRP A 14 2.08 -23.95 -9.70
N LEU A 15 1.40 -23.25 -8.80
CA LEU A 15 1.40 -23.53 -7.37
C LEU A 15 0.02 -23.98 -6.92
N ASN A 16 -0.02 -24.91 -5.97
CA ASN A 16 -1.28 -25.27 -5.33
C ASN A 16 -1.77 -24.07 -4.50
N ILE A 17 -3.02 -23.67 -4.71
CA ILE A 17 -3.62 -22.50 -4.05
C ILE A 17 -3.58 -22.65 -2.53
N LYS A 18 -3.74 -23.88 -2.01
CA LYS A 18 -3.67 -24.18 -0.57
C LYS A 18 -2.27 -23.98 0.03
N GLN A 19 -1.23 -23.74 -0.78
CA GLN A 19 0.13 -23.42 -0.32
C GLN A 19 0.42 -21.92 -0.31
N ILE A 20 -0.52 -21.09 -0.78
CA ILE A 20 -0.36 -19.64 -0.86
C ILE A 20 -1.15 -19.01 0.28
N ASP A 21 -0.44 -18.32 1.16
CA ASP A 21 -1.01 -17.51 2.22
C ASP A 21 -1.31 -16.10 1.68
N PRO A 22 -2.42 -15.47 2.11
CA PRO A 22 -2.74 -14.10 1.70
C PRO A 22 -1.68 -13.13 2.20
N SER A 23 -1.58 -11.97 1.54
CA SER A 23 -0.65 -10.92 1.99
C SER A 23 -1.12 -10.36 3.33
N PRO A 24 -0.24 -10.27 4.36
CA PRO A 24 -0.59 -9.61 5.62
C PRO A 24 -0.77 -8.09 5.45
N PHE A 25 -0.37 -7.54 4.31
CA PHE A 25 -0.38 -6.10 4.02
C PHE A 25 -1.55 -5.68 3.11
N GLN A 26 -2.51 -6.59 2.84
CA GLN A 26 -3.66 -6.31 1.99
C GLN A 26 -4.82 -5.74 2.81
N LYS A 27 -5.03 -4.42 2.77
CA LYS A 27 -6.12 -3.75 3.50
C LYS A 27 -7.50 -3.87 2.84
N ARG A 28 -7.59 -4.31 1.57
CA ARG A 28 -8.89 -4.45 0.89
C ARG A 28 -9.70 -5.61 1.47
N ARG A 29 -10.73 -5.29 2.25
CA ARG A 29 -11.63 -6.26 2.88
C ARG A 29 -12.86 -6.58 2.04
N TYR A 30 -13.28 -5.67 1.16
CA TYR A 30 -14.48 -5.85 0.34
C TYR A 30 -14.16 -6.12 -1.13
N PHE A 31 -14.68 -7.25 -1.64
CA PHE A 31 -14.65 -7.60 -3.05
C PHE A 31 -16.08 -7.66 -3.58
N ASN A 32 -16.30 -7.11 -4.76
CA ASN A 32 -17.57 -7.29 -5.45
C ASN A 32 -17.59 -8.72 -6.01
N GLU A 33 -18.48 -9.56 -5.45
CA GLU A 33 -18.64 -10.97 -5.78
C GLU A 33 -18.96 -11.20 -7.27
N GLU A 34 -19.80 -10.36 -7.88
CA GLU A 34 -20.13 -10.46 -9.32
C GLU A 34 -18.89 -10.24 -10.18
N LYS A 35 -18.10 -9.20 -9.87
CA LYS A 35 -16.83 -8.92 -10.56
C LYS A 35 -15.78 -10.02 -10.35
N LEU A 36 -15.83 -10.73 -9.22
CA LEU A 36 -14.94 -11.88 -9.00
C LEU A 36 -15.39 -13.09 -9.81
N LYS A 37 -16.70 -13.35 -9.92
CA LYS A 37 -17.25 -14.40 -10.78
C LYS A 37 -16.95 -14.15 -12.25
N GLU A 38 -17.11 -12.92 -12.73
CA GLU A 38 -16.71 -12.54 -14.09
C GLU A 38 -15.23 -12.78 -14.34
N LEU A 39 -14.37 -12.39 -13.40
CA LEU A 39 -12.93 -12.64 -13.47
C LEU A 39 -12.62 -14.14 -13.47
N ALA A 40 -13.31 -14.94 -12.65
CA ALA A 40 -13.14 -16.39 -12.61
C ALA A 40 -13.52 -17.04 -13.95
N SER A 41 -14.66 -16.65 -14.52
CA SER A 41 -15.10 -17.12 -15.84
C SER A 41 -14.09 -16.77 -16.94
N SER A 42 -13.55 -15.55 -16.93
CA SER A 42 -12.50 -15.16 -17.88
C SER A 42 -11.22 -15.99 -17.68
N ILE A 43 -10.78 -16.22 -16.43
CA ILE A 43 -9.61 -17.07 -16.15
C ILE A 43 -9.83 -18.52 -16.61
N GLN A 44 -11.06 -19.04 -16.52
CA GLN A 44 -11.39 -20.39 -16.99
C GLN A 44 -11.38 -20.50 -18.52
N ASN A 45 -11.87 -19.47 -19.22
CA ASN A 45 -11.97 -19.48 -20.68
C ASN A 45 -10.64 -19.14 -21.37
N ASP A 46 -9.97 -18.09 -20.90
CA ASP A 46 -8.83 -17.47 -21.56
C ASP A 46 -7.49 -17.76 -20.86
N GLY A 47 -7.55 -18.37 -19.67
CA GLY A 47 -6.39 -18.54 -18.81
C GLY A 47 -6.02 -17.27 -18.05
N LEU A 48 -4.92 -17.35 -17.30
CA LEU A 48 -4.42 -16.23 -16.52
C LEU A 48 -3.49 -15.38 -17.39
N ILE A 49 -3.87 -14.14 -17.70
CA ILE A 49 -3.06 -13.23 -18.55
C ILE A 49 -1.74 -12.86 -17.87
N GLU A 50 -1.78 -12.61 -16.57
CA GLU A 50 -0.59 -12.33 -15.77
C GLU A 50 -0.53 -13.27 -14.56
N PRO A 51 0.63 -13.85 -14.24
CA PRO A 51 0.79 -14.67 -13.05
C PRO A 51 0.63 -13.85 -11.77
N ILE A 52 0.13 -14.46 -10.70
CA ILE A 52 0.16 -13.83 -9.37
C ILE A 52 1.62 -13.69 -8.91
N VAL A 53 1.93 -12.75 -8.02
CA VAL A 53 3.28 -12.59 -7.50
C VAL A 53 3.32 -13.11 -6.07
N VAL A 54 4.25 -14.02 -5.80
CA VAL A 54 4.43 -14.62 -4.48
C VAL A 54 5.91 -14.60 -4.07
N ARG A 55 6.16 -14.74 -2.77
CA ARG A 55 7.49 -15.04 -2.25
C ARG A 55 7.49 -16.33 -1.42
N PRO A 56 8.61 -17.07 -1.38
CA PRO A 56 8.75 -18.16 -0.42
C PRO A 56 8.75 -17.61 1.01
N LYS A 57 7.94 -18.20 1.88
CA LYS A 57 7.91 -17.91 3.33
C LYS A 57 7.77 -19.21 4.10
N ARG A 58 8.80 -19.58 4.86
CA ARG A 58 8.92 -20.90 5.51
C ARG A 58 8.78 -22.03 4.47
N LYS A 59 7.81 -22.93 4.63
CA LYS A 59 7.51 -24.05 3.71
C LYS A 59 6.35 -23.76 2.75
N ARG A 60 5.89 -22.50 2.69
CA ARG A 60 4.73 -22.04 1.93
C ARG A 60 5.10 -20.82 1.09
N TYR A 61 4.12 -20.23 0.42
CA TYR A 61 4.26 -19.00 -0.32
C TYR A 61 3.39 -17.92 0.31
N GLU A 62 3.87 -16.68 0.33
CA GLU A 62 3.07 -15.52 0.73
C GLU A 62 2.76 -14.69 -0.53
N LEU A 63 1.50 -14.33 -0.71
CA LEU A 63 1.08 -13.47 -1.79
C LEU A 63 1.64 -12.06 -1.63
N ILE A 64 2.14 -11.49 -2.72
CA ILE A 64 2.59 -10.10 -2.80
C ILE A 64 1.62 -9.27 -3.64
N ALA A 65 1.14 -9.83 -4.76
CA ALA A 65 0.20 -9.18 -5.66
C ALA A 65 -0.69 -10.20 -6.39
N GLY A 66 -1.89 -9.78 -6.79
CA GLY A 66 -2.84 -10.62 -7.53
C GLY A 66 -3.95 -11.25 -6.69
N GLU A 67 -4.28 -10.68 -5.52
CA GLU A 67 -5.29 -11.20 -4.58
C GLU A 67 -6.65 -11.46 -5.23
N ARG A 68 -7.11 -10.57 -6.13
CA ARG A 68 -8.37 -10.76 -6.86
C ARG A 68 -8.35 -12.03 -7.71
N ARG A 69 -7.22 -12.30 -8.38
CA ARG A 69 -7.05 -13.50 -9.21
C ARG A 69 -7.00 -14.76 -8.35
N LEU A 70 -6.22 -14.72 -7.26
CA LEU A 70 -6.15 -15.83 -6.31
C LEU A 70 -7.54 -16.15 -5.73
N ARG A 71 -8.29 -15.14 -5.30
CA ARG A 71 -9.66 -15.31 -4.78
C ARG A 71 -10.63 -15.82 -5.83
N ALA A 72 -10.63 -15.24 -7.03
CA ALA A 72 -11.51 -15.66 -8.12
C ALA A 72 -11.32 -17.15 -8.44
N VAL A 73 -10.06 -17.59 -8.58
CA VAL A 73 -9.73 -18.99 -8.81
C VAL A 73 -10.11 -19.86 -7.62
N HIS A 74 -9.77 -19.43 -6.39
CA HIS A 74 -10.04 -20.22 -5.19
C HIS A 74 -11.53 -20.42 -4.89
N GLN A 75 -12.37 -19.42 -5.15
CA GLN A 75 -13.78 -19.41 -4.73
C GLN A 75 -14.76 -19.88 -5.81
N TYR A 76 -14.46 -19.67 -7.09
CA TYR A 76 -15.43 -19.88 -8.17
C TYR A 76 -14.93 -20.80 -9.28
N THR A 77 -13.78 -21.47 -9.10
CA THR A 77 -13.28 -22.44 -10.07
C THR A 77 -12.88 -23.74 -9.37
N ASP A 78 -12.89 -24.86 -10.10
CA ASP A 78 -12.39 -26.14 -9.61
C ASP A 78 -10.85 -26.27 -9.69
N ASN A 79 -10.15 -25.20 -10.10
CA ASN A 79 -8.71 -25.20 -10.25
C ASN A 79 -8.03 -25.19 -8.88
N ASN A 80 -7.26 -26.25 -8.60
CA ASN A 80 -6.45 -26.33 -7.38
C ASN A 80 -5.08 -25.64 -7.51
N THR A 81 -4.74 -25.17 -8.71
CA THR A 81 -3.45 -24.55 -9.01
C THR A 81 -3.62 -23.22 -9.74
N ILE A 82 -2.67 -22.31 -9.51
CA ILE A 82 -2.61 -21.01 -10.18
C ILE A 82 -1.18 -20.70 -10.61
N GLU A 83 -1.01 -20.05 -11.76
CA GLU A 83 0.30 -19.62 -12.24
C GLU A 83 0.82 -18.46 -11.39
N ALA A 84 2.03 -18.64 -10.85
CA ALA A 84 2.66 -17.72 -9.92
C ALA A 84 4.10 -17.41 -10.31
N LYS A 85 4.45 -16.12 -10.30
CA LYS A 85 5.81 -15.61 -10.37
C LYS A 85 6.39 -15.57 -8.96
N ILE A 86 7.42 -16.39 -8.74
CA ILE A 86 8.11 -16.49 -7.46
C ILE A 86 9.26 -15.47 -7.44
N ILE A 87 9.25 -14.58 -6.46
CA ILE A 87 10.34 -13.63 -6.20
C ILE A 87 10.95 -13.85 -4.82
N HIS A 88 12.26 -13.67 -4.71
CA HIS A 88 12.99 -13.80 -3.45
C HIS A 88 13.26 -12.43 -2.86
N VAL A 89 12.40 -12.02 -1.93
CA VAL A 89 12.48 -10.71 -1.26
C VAL A 89 12.20 -10.86 0.23
N ASP A 90 12.87 -10.04 1.04
CA ASP A 90 12.63 -9.97 2.49
C ASP A 90 11.25 -9.36 2.81
N ASP A 91 10.90 -9.33 4.10
CA ASP A 91 9.61 -8.85 4.60
C ASP A 91 9.34 -7.40 4.23
N LEU A 92 10.34 -6.55 4.33
CA LEU A 92 10.18 -5.14 4.05
C LEU A 92 10.00 -4.87 2.56
N LYS A 93 10.80 -5.52 1.72
CA LYS A 93 10.70 -5.39 0.27
C LYS A 93 9.36 -5.95 -0.22
N ALA A 94 8.87 -7.04 0.36
CA ALA A 94 7.52 -7.56 0.09
C ALA A 94 6.46 -6.52 0.47
N ARG A 95 6.53 -5.94 1.68
CA ARG A 95 5.64 -4.87 2.16
C ARG A 95 5.62 -3.68 1.20
N ARG A 96 6.80 -3.19 0.78
CA ARG A 96 6.94 -2.08 -0.18
C ARG A 96 6.29 -2.39 -1.53
N ILE A 97 6.47 -3.60 -2.07
CA ILE A 97 5.85 -4.01 -3.34
C ILE A 97 4.33 -4.08 -3.20
N SER A 98 3.82 -4.70 -2.13
CA SER A 98 2.38 -4.79 -1.88
C SER A 98 1.74 -3.42 -1.66
N ALA A 99 2.39 -2.51 -0.93
CA ALA A 99 1.92 -1.14 -0.73
C ALA A 99 1.87 -0.37 -2.07
N ALA A 100 2.86 -0.54 -2.94
CA ALA A 100 2.88 0.10 -4.25
C ALA A 100 1.78 -0.42 -5.18
N GLU A 101 1.52 -1.74 -5.20
CA GLU A 101 0.39 -2.30 -5.95
C GLU A 101 -0.95 -1.78 -5.42
N ASN A 102 -1.11 -1.76 -4.08
CA ASN A 102 -2.35 -1.27 -3.46
C ASN A 102 -2.68 0.17 -3.88
N ILE A 103 -1.68 1.06 -3.96
CA ILE A 103 -1.88 2.45 -4.37
C ILE A 103 -2.36 2.60 -5.81
N GLN A 104 -1.92 1.71 -6.70
CA GLN A 104 -2.30 1.75 -8.12
C GLN A 104 -3.74 1.28 -8.38
N ARG A 105 -4.45 0.79 -7.35
CA ARG A 105 -5.78 0.23 -7.50
C ARG A 105 -6.83 1.31 -7.69
N GLU A 106 -7.71 1.08 -8.63
CA GLU A 106 -8.91 1.88 -8.83
C GLU A 106 -10.05 1.42 -7.90
N GLY A 107 -10.93 2.35 -7.53
CA GLY A 107 -12.15 2.05 -6.78
C GLY A 107 -11.95 1.81 -5.28
N PHE A 108 -10.90 2.38 -4.68
CA PHE A 108 -10.79 2.50 -3.23
C PHE A 108 -11.77 3.54 -2.67
N SER A 109 -12.33 3.25 -1.50
CA SER A 109 -13.00 4.28 -0.70
C SER A 109 -12.01 5.36 -0.29
N ALA A 110 -12.51 6.48 0.23
CA ALA A 110 -11.62 7.53 0.72
C ALA A 110 -10.74 7.04 1.90
N ILE A 111 -11.28 6.23 2.83
CA ILE A 111 -10.48 5.64 3.93
C ILE A 111 -9.40 4.70 3.38
N GLU A 112 -9.73 3.79 2.46
CA GLU A 112 -8.74 2.86 1.88
C GLU A 112 -7.61 3.61 1.18
N THR A 113 -7.93 4.71 0.49
CA THR A 113 -6.94 5.55 -0.18
C THR A 113 -5.99 6.17 0.84
N ILE A 114 -6.51 6.69 1.94
CA ILE A 114 -5.71 7.34 2.98
C ILE A 114 -4.81 6.32 3.67
N GLU A 115 -5.37 5.16 4.05
CA GLU A 115 -4.63 4.07 4.67
C GLU A 115 -3.53 3.49 3.76
N ALA A 116 -3.75 3.45 2.44
CA ALA A 116 -2.73 3.03 1.48
C ALA A 116 -1.59 4.05 1.35
N ILE A 117 -1.90 5.35 1.42
CA ILE A 117 -0.88 6.41 1.44
C ILE A 117 -0.06 6.37 2.74
N VAL A 118 -0.71 6.17 3.89
CA VAL A 118 0.01 5.96 5.16
C VAL A 118 0.95 4.76 5.06
N GLU A 119 0.43 3.63 4.56
CA GLU A 119 1.19 2.38 4.45
C GLU A 119 2.42 2.51 3.52
N ILE A 120 2.30 3.19 2.37
CA ILE A 120 3.46 3.35 1.48
C ILE A 120 4.53 4.24 2.11
N ILE A 121 4.16 5.30 2.83
CA ILE A 121 5.12 6.19 3.49
C ILE A 121 5.85 5.39 4.57
N ASP A 122 5.10 4.70 5.42
CA ASP A 122 5.65 3.89 6.50
C ASP A 122 6.57 2.79 5.98
N ALA A 123 6.13 2.00 5.00
CA ALA A 123 6.93 0.93 4.42
C ALA A 123 8.23 1.46 3.77
N HIS A 124 8.26 2.70 3.29
CA HIS A 124 9.49 3.28 2.74
C HIS A 124 10.45 3.76 3.82
N LEU A 125 9.95 4.27 4.95
CA LEU A 125 10.74 4.98 5.94
C LEU A 125 11.08 4.16 7.20
N ILE A 126 10.41 3.02 7.45
CA ILE A 126 10.50 2.26 8.71
C ILE A 126 11.90 1.72 9.08
N GLU A 127 12.82 1.61 8.13
CA GLU A 127 14.22 1.24 8.43
C GLU A 127 15.00 2.36 9.11
N ASP A 128 14.58 3.61 8.94
CA ASP A 128 15.20 4.74 9.62
C ASP A 128 14.79 4.76 11.09
N THR A 129 15.78 4.64 11.97
CA THR A 129 15.57 4.56 13.43
C THR A 129 14.90 5.80 14.01
N GLU A 130 15.15 6.98 13.43
CA GLU A 130 14.50 8.21 13.90
C GLU A 130 13.03 8.22 13.49
N TYR A 131 12.71 7.76 12.28
CA TYR A 131 11.32 7.62 11.84
C TYR A 131 10.56 6.56 12.65
N ALA A 132 11.18 5.41 12.87
CA ALA A 132 10.59 4.34 13.68
C ALA A 132 10.26 4.80 15.11
N ALA A 133 11.05 5.71 15.67
CA ALA A 133 10.81 6.29 17.00
C ALA A 133 9.72 7.37 17.04
N MET A 134 9.11 7.75 15.90
CA MET A 134 8.10 8.81 15.86
C MET A 134 6.71 8.38 16.36
N GLY A 135 6.47 7.07 16.53
CA GLY A 135 5.18 6.54 16.96
C GLY A 135 5.08 5.02 16.83
N ASP A 136 4.11 4.44 17.52
CA ASP A 136 3.91 2.99 17.59
C ASP A 136 3.22 2.44 16.34
N THR A 137 2.25 3.17 15.79
CA THR A 137 1.52 2.79 14.58
C THR A 137 2.04 3.52 13.33
N PRO A 138 1.81 2.97 12.12
CA PRO A 138 2.07 3.69 10.86
C PRO A 138 1.39 5.07 10.81
N GLU A 139 0.14 5.15 11.29
CA GLU A 139 -0.65 6.37 11.35
C GLU A 139 0.03 7.42 12.24
N ASP A 140 0.48 7.03 13.45
CA ASP A 140 1.19 7.93 14.38
C ASP A 140 2.49 8.47 13.78
N ARG A 141 3.31 7.58 13.19
CA ARG A 141 4.59 7.98 12.58
C ARG A 141 4.40 8.93 11.41
N VAL A 142 3.43 8.64 10.54
CA VAL A 142 3.11 9.50 9.39
C VAL A 142 2.56 10.85 9.85
N HIS A 143 1.62 10.87 10.82
CA HIS A 143 1.13 12.11 11.39
C HIS A 143 2.28 12.96 11.93
N TYR A 144 3.08 12.39 12.83
CA TYR A 144 4.17 13.10 13.48
C TYR A 144 5.16 13.66 12.46
N LEU A 145 5.57 12.85 11.48
CA LEU A 145 6.47 13.27 10.40
C LEU A 145 5.92 14.46 9.63
N LEU A 146 4.67 14.39 9.13
CA LEU A 146 4.07 15.44 8.31
C LEU A 146 3.83 16.73 9.12
N SER A 147 3.50 16.61 10.42
CA SER A 147 3.40 17.73 11.35
C SER A 147 4.75 18.45 11.53
N LYS A 148 5.85 17.69 11.68
CA LYS A 148 7.21 18.25 11.75
C LYS A 148 7.61 18.92 10.43
N MET A 149 7.34 18.31 9.30
CA MET A 149 7.62 18.89 7.98
C MET A 149 6.88 20.22 7.77
N THR A 150 5.63 20.33 8.25
CA THR A 150 4.85 21.58 8.17
C THR A 150 5.49 22.69 9.01
N SER A 151 5.92 22.36 10.22
CA SER A 151 6.54 23.31 11.16
C SER A 151 7.87 23.86 10.63
N VAL A 152 8.72 23.02 10.01
CA VAL A 152 9.98 23.46 9.39
C VAL A 152 9.73 24.38 8.20
N ASN A 153 8.80 24.02 7.32
CA ASN A 153 8.49 24.82 6.14
C ASN A 153 7.95 26.22 6.53
N ASN A 154 7.16 26.31 7.60
CA ASN A 154 6.64 27.60 8.10
C ASN A 154 7.73 28.45 8.77
N ASN A 155 8.71 27.83 9.43
CA ASN A 155 9.82 28.53 10.08
C ASN A 155 10.93 28.94 9.09
N GLN A 156 11.16 28.22 7.99
CA GLN A 156 12.05 28.69 6.91
C GLN A 156 11.55 30.00 6.26
N LEU A 157 10.24 30.21 6.21
CA LEU A 157 9.62 31.44 5.71
C LEU A 157 9.68 32.61 6.70
N LYS A 158 9.97 32.36 7.98
CA LYS A 158 10.09 33.36 9.06
C LYS A 158 11.50 33.30 9.64
N HIS A 159 12.44 34.03 9.05
CA HIS A 159 13.87 33.94 9.37
C HIS A 159 14.22 33.84 10.88
N SER A 160 15.26 33.04 11.14
CA SER A 160 16.23 33.01 12.26
C SER A 160 16.08 31.91 13.33
N GLN A 161 17.17 31.16 13.50
CA GLN A 161 17.46 30.16 14.55
C GLN A 161 16.79 28.79 14.49
N ILE A 162 16.95 28.06 13.37
CA ILE A 162 16.91 26.59 13.43
C ILE A 162 18.35 26.09 13.33
N SER A 163 18.77 25.23 14.26
CA SER A 163 20.09 24.60 14.19
C SER A 163 20.22 23.79 12.90
N ASN A 164 21.37 23.90 12.22
CA ASN A 164 21.62 23.24 10.94
C ASN A 164 21.40 21.71 11.01
N ASP A 165 21.69 21.08 12.16
CA ASP A 165 21.47 19.65 12.39
C ASP A 165 19.99 19.26 12.33
N ARG A 166 19.09 20.09 12.89
CA ARG A 166 17.64 19.82 12.91
C ARG A 166 17.02 19.98 11.52
N LEU A 167 17.56 20.89 10.72
CA LEU A 167 17.21 21.07 9.31
C LEU A 167 17.70 19.88 8.46
N GLN A 168 18.95 19.46 8.63
CA GLN A 168 19.50 18.30 7.92
C GLN A 168 18.74 17.01 8.25
N GLN A 169 18.40 16.78 9.52
CA GLN A 169 17.62 15.61 9.96
C GLN A 169 16.22 15.54 9.33
N LEU A 170 15.55 16.66 9.09
CA LEU A 170 14.21 16.66 8.47
C LEU A 170 14.28 16.63 6.93
N HIS A 171 15.31 17.25 6.33
CA HIS A 171 15.53 17.19 4.88
C HIS A 171 15.65 15.74 4.36
N LYS A 172 16.19 14.82 5.17
CA LYS A 172 16.31 13.41 4.79
C LYS A 172 14.96 12.73 4.53
N PHE A 173 13.88 13.20 5.15
CA PHE A 173 12.52 12.66 4.96
C PHE A 173 11.69 13.45 3.94
N VAL A 174 11.96 14.74 3.76
CA VAL A 174 11.21 15.60 2.83
C VAL A 174 11.24 15.03 1.41
N TYR A 175 12.43 14.76 0.87
CA TYR A 175 12.55 14.28 -0.50
C TYR A 175 11.87 12.91 -0.73
N PRO A 176 12.06 11.88 0.13
CA PRO A 176 11.31 10.63 0.01
C PRO A 176 9.80 10.81 0.03
N VAL A 177 9.26 11.62 0.94
CA VAL A 177 7.80 11.88 1.03
C VAL A 177 7.31 12.57 -0.24
N GLU A 178 7.96 13.66 -0.66
CA GLU A 178 7.59 14.37 -1.90
C GLU A 178 7.67 13.45 -3.13
N LYS A 179 8.68 12.59 -3.19
CA LYS A 179 8.82 11.60 -4.25
C LYS A 179 7.67 10.59 -4.24
N ILE A 180 7.20 10.14 -3.07
CA ILE A 180 6.03 9.25 -2.96
C ILE A 180 4.79 9.96 -3.52
N PHE A 181 4.50 11.17 -3.04
CA PHE A 181 3.32 11.93 -3.47
C PHE A 181 3.32 12.26 -4.96
N LYS A 182 4.50 12.58 -5.52
CA LYS A 182 4.66 12.84 -6.97
C LYS A 182 4.36 11.62 -7.83
N ASN A 183 4.54 10.41 -7.31
CA ASN A 183 4.31 9.15 -8.03
C ASN A 183 2.95 8.50 -7.71
N LEU A 184 2.07 9.17 -6.96
CA LEU A 184 0.71 8.68 -6.75
C LEU A 184 -0.08 8.72 -8.08
N PRO A 185 -0.96 7.74 -8.35
CA PRO A 185 -1.77 7.72 -9.56
C PRO A 185 -2.67 8.95 -9.71
N LYS A 186 -3.19 9.45 -8.58
CA LYS A 186 -3.92 10.72 -8.51
C LYS A 186 -3.03 11.77 -7.89
N ARG A 187 -2.90 12.90 -8.57
CA ARG A 187 -2.11 14.04 -8.09
C ARG A 187 -2.66 14.50 -6.74
N LEU A 188 -1.79 14.47 -5.73
CA LEU A 188 -2.10 14.90 -4.37
C LEU A 188 -0.84 15.52 -3.78
N GLU A 189 -1.00 16.64 -3.08
CA GLU A 189 0.10 17.30 -2.37
C GLU A 189 0.13 16.81 -0.91
N TRP A 190 1.30 16.50 -0.37
CA TRP A 190 1.42 15.95 0.99
C TRP A 190 0.83 16.89 2.05
N LYS A 191 0.92 18.21 1.86
CA LYS A 191 0.31 19.21 2.76
C LYS A 191 -1.21 19.12 2.75
N SER A 192 -1.79 18.96 1.55
CA SER A 192 -3.24 18.80 1.39
C SER A 192 -3.71 17.51 2.06
N PHE A 193 -2.96 16.42 1.86
CA PHE A 193 -3.22 15.14 2.53
C PHE A 193 -3.17 15.26 4.05
N PHE A 194 -2.12 15.86 4.59
CA PHE A 194 -1.98 16.04 6.04
C PHE A 194 -3.15 16.83 6.65
N VAL A 195 -3.60 17.90 5.99
CA VAL A 195 -4.64 18.79 6.54
C VAL A 195 -6.05 18.26 6.34
N HIS A 196 -6.33 17.56 5.23
CA HIS A 196 -7.71 17.25 4.83
C HIS A 196 -8.04 15.76 4.77
N ASP A 197 -7.04 14.90 4.69
CA ASP A 197 -7.20 13.47 4.47
C ASP A 197 -6.84 12.67 5.72
N LEU A 198 -5.62 12.84 6.24
CA LEU A 198 -5.16 12.06 7.39
C LEU A 198 -6.10 12.12 8.61
N PRO A 199 -6.70 13.28 8.98
CA PRO A 199 -7.65 13.35 10.08
C PRO A 199 -8.91 12.50 9.89
N LEU A 200 -9.25 12.11 8.66
CA LEU A 200 -10.44 11.29 8.37
C LEU A 200 -10.29 9.82 8.78
N ILE A 201 -9.11 9.38 9.19
CA ILE A 201 -8.88 8.02 9.68
C ILE A 201 -8.44 7.99 11.15
N GLU A 202 -8.10 9.15 11.71
CA GLU A 202 -7.73 9.32 13.12
C GLU A 202 -8.96 9.23 14.01
N GLY A 203 -8.94 8.33 14.99
CA GLY A 203 -10.05 8.18 15.95
C GLY A 203 -11.34 7.60 15.37
N VAL A 204 -11.37 7.21 14.10
CA VAL A 204 -12.54 6.55 13.49
C VAL A 204 -12.72 5.16 14.09
N CYS A 205 -13.94 4.84 14.54
CA CYS A 205 -14.26 3.50 15.06
C CYS A 205 -14.36 2.47 13.92
N GLU A 206 -14.30 1.18 14.26
CA GLU A 206 -14.31 0.11 13.26
C GLU A 206 -15.62 0.07 12.45
N ASP A 207 -16.77 0.39 13.06
CA ASP A 207 -18.07 0.41 12.39
C ASP A 207 -18.10 1.41 11.23
N ILE A 208 -17.55 2.62 11.43
CA ILE A 208 -17.48 3.64 10.38
C ILE A 208 -16.52 3.21 9.26
N ARG A 209 -15.40 2.53 9.61
CA ARG A 209 -14.50 1.95 8.62
C ARG A 209 -15.22 0.93 7.76
N GLU A 210 -15.95 -0.01 8.36
CA GLU A 210 -16.73 -1.02 7.65
C GLU A 210 -17.78 -0.42 6.73
N ILE A 211 -18.54 0.58 7.20
CA ILE A 211 -19.54 1.29 6.40
C ILE A 211 -18.88 1.98 5.20
N SER A 212 -17.73 2.64 5.44
CA SER A 212 -16.96 3.31 4.39
C SER A 212 -16.49 2.34 3.31
N PHE A 213 -15.99 1.17 3.71
CA PHE A 213 -15.54 0.12 2.80
C PHE A 213 -16.71 -0.47 2.00
N LYS A 214 -17.80 -0.81 2.66
CA LYS A 214 -18.97 -1.44 2.03
C LYS A 214 -19.63 -0.52 1.01
N ASN A 215 -19.75 0.77 1.34
CA ASN A 215 -20.45 1.74 0.51
C ASN A 215 -19.52 2.60 -0.36
N GLN A 216 -18.21 2.35 -0.35
CA GLN A 216 -17.19 3.14 -1.05
C GLN A 216 -17.35 4.65 -0.82
N LEU A 217 -17.53 5.04 0.44
CA LEU A 217 -17.83 6.43 0.78
C LEU A 217 -16.69 7.37 0.35
N ASN A 218 -17.08 8.52 -0.16
CA ASN A 218 -16.16 9.61 -0.49
C ASN A 218 -15.84 10.47 0.74
N LYS A 219 -14.88 11.40 0.61
CA LYS A 219 -14.42 12.26 1.71
C LYS A 219 -15.55 13.07 2.35
N SER A 220 -16.47 13.61 1.55
CA SER A 220 -17.59 14.42 2.06
C SER A 220 -18.60 13.58 2.83
N GLN A 221 -18.87 12.35 2.36
CA GLN A 221 -19.75 11.41 3.05
C GLN A 221 -19.14 10.95 4.38
N ILE A 222 -17.83 10.69 4.42
CA ILE A 222 -17.13 10.33 5.66
C ILE A 222 -17.19 11.47 6.68
N LYS A 223 -16.94 12.72 6.25
CA LYS A 223 -17.05 13.90 7.14
C LYS A 223 -18.44 14.13 7.72
N ALA A 224 -19.48 13.58 7.10
CA ALA A 224 -20.85 13.72 7.59
C ALA A 224 -21.22 12.67 8.65
N ILE A 225 -20.40 11.63 8.83
CA ILE A 225 -20.67 10.49 9.72
C ILE A 225 -19.64 10.31 10.84
N ILE A 226 -18.57 11.13 10.85
CA ILE A 226 -17.60 11.26 11.94
C ILE A 226 -17.95 12.52 12.72
#